data_AF-A0A409Y4H2-F1
#
_entry.id   AF-A0A409Y4H2-F1
#
_cell.length_a   1.000
_cell.length_b   1.000
_cell.length_c   1.000
_cell.angle_alpha   90.00
_cell.angle_beta   90.00
_cell.angle_gamma   90.00
#
_symmetry.space_group_name_H-M   'P 1'
#
loop_
_entity.id
_entity.type
_entity.pdbx_description
1 polymer ?
#
loop_
_entity_poly.entity_id
_entity_poly.type
_entity_poly.pdbx_seq_one_letter_code
_entity_poly.pdbx_strand_id
1 'polypeptide(L)'
;MDEFYDSQAAADLLSQFAESRAQLKPERQLSRLAINDIHIAMTSETRSWRLGEYDADTGAMEEFSLRVQGIVSAQSLPPITKSTYADPLKFRPYMRQSITITGLGTEAFQTGYENAMKIFLAFSDSFPEGTLSGWDSTTFRTYPCIEFNARYFSRTTAGVDKTLSIPFRTEVDPDGVLEKMVDDNFIHGTDNHVEYKWRIVTSEGAIQ
;
A
#
# COMPACT_ATOMS: atom_id res chain seq x y z
N MET A 1 7.47 -16.67 8.54
CA MET A 1 6.77 -17.52 9.52
C MET A 1 7.30 -18.93 9.37
N ASP A 2 7.88 -19.48 10.44
CA ASP A 2 8.42 -20.85 10.46
C ASP A 2 7.43 -21.81 11.16
N GLU A 3 7.91 -23.01 11.49
CA GLU A 3 7.11 -24.05 12.15
C GLU A 3 6.81 -23.76 13.64
N PHE A 4 7.54 -22.82 14.26
CA PHE A 4 7.36 -22.44 15.67
C PHE A 4 6.43 -21.23 15.84
N TYR A 5 6.00 -20.63 14.73
CA TYR A 5 5.08 -19.50 14.76
C TYR A 5 3.68 -19.94 15.21
N ASP A 6 3.20 -19.38 16.32
CA ASP A 6 1.84 -19.61 16.82
C ASP A 6 0.81 -18.86 15.96
N SER A 7 0.36 -19.51 14.90
CA SER A 7 -0.65 -18.98 13.98
C SER A 7 -1.97 -18.66 14.68
N GLN A 8 -2.36 -19.42 15.70
CA GLN A 8 -3.64 -19.22 16.38
C GLN A 8 -3.60 -17.98 17.27
N ALA A 9 -2.58 -17.86 18.13
CA ALA A 9 -2.42 -16.68 18.97
C ALA A 9 -2.28 -15.39 18.13
N ALA A 10 -1.60 -15.47 16.99
CA ALA A 10 -1.49 -14.35 16.06
C ALA A 10 -2.85 -13.97 15.42
N ALA A 11 -3.66 -14.96 15.02
CA ALA A 11 -5.00 -14.73 14.47
C ALA A 11 -5.96 -14.13 15.53
N ASP A 12 -5.89 -14.61 16.77
CA ASP A 12 -6.69 -14.07 17.88
C ASP A 12 -6.33 -12.61 18.17
N LEU A 13 -5.02 -12.30 18.21
CA LEU A 13 -4.53 -10.94 18.39
C LEU A 13 -4.92 -10.02 17.23
N LEU A 14 -4.83 -10.51 15.98
CA LEU A 14 -5.27 -9.77 14.80
C LEU A 14 -6.77 -9.45 14.89
N SER A 15 -7.59 -10.39 15.34
CA SER A 15 -9.04 -10.19 15.49
C SER A 15 -9.34 -9.07 16.50
N GLN A 16 -8.66 -9.07 17.65
CA GLN A 16 -8.77 -8.00 18.65
C GLN A 16 -8.36 -6.64 18.08
N PHE A 17 -7.27 -6.59 17.30
CA PHE A 17 -6.84 -5.35 16.66
C PHE A 17 -7.84 -4.87 15.61
N ALA A 18 -8.33 -5.76 14.75
CA ALA A 18 -9.29 -5.43 13.72
C ALA A 18 -10.57 -4.83 14.34
N GLU A 19 -11.08 -5.44 15.42
CA GLU A 19 -12.25 -4.92 16.13
C GLU A 19 -11.99 -3.54 16.74
N SER A 20 -10.88 -3.38 17.49
CA SER A 20 -10.50 -2.10 18.09
C SER A 20 -10.33 -0.99 17.04
N ARG A 21 -9.69 -1.28 15.91
CA ARG A 21 -9.50 -0.30 14.82
C ARG A 21 -10.79 0.04 14.11
N ALA A 22 -11.68 -0.93 13.95
CA ALA A 22 -12.96 -0.70 13.34
C ALA A 22 -13.91 0.13 14.24
N GLN A 23 -13.73 0.10 15.57
CA GLN A 23 -14.44 1.02 16.48
C GLN A 23 -13.91 2.46 16.38
N LEU A 24 -12.60 2.66 16.14
CA LEU A 24 -12.00 3.99 16.09
C LEU A 24 -12.28 4.76 14.79
N LYS A 25 -12.22 4.08 13.63
CA LYS A 25 -12.45 4.67 12.30
C LYS A 25 -13.13 3.65 11.38
N PRO A 26 -14.41 3.33 11.62
CA PRO A 26 -15.13 2.29 10.87
C PRO A 26 -15.17 2.57 9.37
N GLU A 27 -15.39 3.82 8.97
CA GLU A 27 -15.57 4.28 7.59
C GLU A 27 -14.32 4.16 6.73
N ARG A 28 -13.14 4.03 7.34
CA ARG A 28 -11.87 3.84 6.64
C ARG A 28 -11.36 2.40 6.69
N GLN A 29 -12.06 1.47 7.36
CA GLN A 29 -11.63 0.07 7.37
C GLN A 29 -12.09 -0.64 6.09
N LEU A 30 -11.14 -1.27 5.41
CA LEU A 30 -11.40 -2.08 4.22
C LEU A 30 -12.42 -3.20 4.49
N SER A 31 -12.42 -3.76 5.70
CA SER A 31 -13.37 -4.79 6.14
C SER A 31 -14.81 -4.30 6.35
N ARG A 32 -15.03 -2.98 6.41
CA ARG A 32 -16.36 -2.36 6.60
C ARG A 32 -16.77 -1.47 5.43
N LEU A 33 -15.97 -1.46 4.37
CA LEU A 33 -16.16 -0.60 3.23
C LEU A 33 -17.47 -0.91 2.49
N ALA A 34 -18.31 0.11 2.32
CA ALA A 34 -19.43 0.08 1.39
C ALA A 34 -18.95 0.61 0.03
N ILE A 35 -18.89 -0.27 -0.97
CA ILE A 35 -18.24 0.04 -2.26
C ILE A 35 -19.03 1.03 -3.11
N ASN A 36 -20.33 1.13 -2.84
CA ASN A 36 -21.21 2.06 -3.55
C ASN A 36 -20.82 3.53 -3.35
N ASP A 37 -20.05 3.84 -2.31
CA ASP A 37 -19.66 5.20 -1.95
C ASP A 37 -18.32 5.62 -2.57
N ILE A 38 -17.76 4.81 -3.48
CA ILE A 38 -16.42 5.01 -4.00
C ILE A 38 -16.44 5.28 -5.50
N HIS A 39 -15.66 6.27 -5.91
CA HIS A 39 -15.51 6.68 -7.29
C HIS A 39 -14.11 6.40 -7.80
N ILE A 40 -14.01 6.12 -9.09
CA ILE A 40 -12.74 5.93 -9.79
C ILE A 40 -12.64 7.02 -10.84
N ALA A 41 -11.62 7.85 -10.75
CA ALA A 41 -11.38 8.90 -11.74
C ALA A 41 -9.91 9.00 -12.12
N MET A 42 -9.68 9.48 -13.33
CA MET A 42 -8.35 9.78 -13.83
C MET A 42 -7.93 11.18 -13.37
N THR A 43 -6.78 11.27 -12.71
CA THR A 43 -6.15 12.55 -12.36
C THR A 43 -5.30 13.07 -13.53
N SER A 44 -5.25 14.38 -13.72
CA SER A 44 -4.52 15.03 -14.82
C SER A 44 -3.06 15.35 -14.49
N GLU A 45 -2.74 15.65 -13.23
CA GLU A 45 -1.39 16.04 -12.78
C GLU A 45 -0.37 14.90 -12.94
N THR A 46 -0.73 13.72 -12.46
CA THR A 46 -0.11 12.45 -12.82
C THR A 46 -1.20 11.61 -13.48
N ARG A 47 -1.01 11.19 -14.73
CA ARG A 47 -2.01 10.39 -15.45
C ARG A 47 -2.14 9.02 -14.78
N SER A 48 -2.99 8.98 -13.76
CA SER A 48 -3.21 7.86 -12.86
C SER A 48 -4.70 7.76 -12.56
N TRP A 49 -5.18 6.55 -12.32
CA TRP A 49 -6.54 6.32 -11.88
C TRP A 49 -6.52 6.17 -10.37
N ARG A 50 -7.33 6.98 -9.69
CA ARG A 50 -7.39 7.01 -8.23
C ARG A 50 -8.76 6.61 -7.74
N LEU A 51 -8.75 5.95 -6.59
CA LEU A 51 -9.93 5.74 -5.78
C LEU A 51 -10.22 7.06 -5.05
N GLY A 52 -11.43 7.60 -5.17
CA GLY A 52 -11.77 8.89 -4.61
C GLY A 52 -13.17 8.97 -4.03
N GLU A 53 -13.36 9.97 -3.17
CA GLU A 53 -14.65 10.41 -2.65
C GLU A 53 -14.89 11.85 -3.10
N TYR A 54 -16.15 12.21 -3.34
CA TYR A 54 -16.49 13.61 -3.62
C TYR A 54 -16.81 14.32 -2.31
N ASP A 55 -16.16 15.45 -2.10
CA ASP A 55 -16.52 16.38 -1.05
C ASP A 55 -17.92 16.95 -1.34
N ALA A 56 -18.83 16.84 -0.38
CA ALA A 56 -20.24 17.18 -0.58
C ALA A 56 -20.47 18.69 -0.78
N ASP A 57 -19.58 19.53 -0.23
CA ASP A 57 -19.74 20.98 -0.24
C ASP A 57 -19.10 21.63 -1.47
N THR A 58 -17.93 21.15 -1.86
CA THR A 58 -17.13 21.69 -2.97
C THR A 58 -17.30 20.91 -4.27
N GLY A 59 -17.76 19.65 -4.20
CA GLY A 59 -17.80 18.73 -5.33
C GLY A 59 -16.42 18.30 -5.83
N ALA A 60 -15.35 18.66 -5.11
CA ALA A 60 -13.99 18.23 -5.44
C ALA A 60 -13.82 16.74 -5.11
N MET A 61 -13.07 16.02 -5.93
CA MET A 61 -12.72 14.63 -5.63
C MET A 61 -11.43 14.58 -4.80
N GLU A 62 -11.49 13.95 -3.64
CA GLU A 62 -10.34 13.67 -2.79
C GLU A 62 -9.95 12.19 -2.84
N GLU A 63 -8.66 11.88 -2.64
CA GLU A 63 -8.19 10.50 -2.66
C GLU A 63 -8.67 9.71 -1.44
N PHE A 64 -9.29 8.56 -1.69
CA PHE A 64 -9.88 7.74 -0.65
C PHE A 64 -8.86 6.78 -0.03
N SER A 65 -8.47 7.06 1.22
CA SER A 65 -7.50 6.24 1.96
C SER A 65 -8.15 5.15 2.82
N LEU A 66 -7.74 3.90 2.57
CA LEU A 66 -8.24 2.71 3.28
C LEU A 66 -7.23 2.16 4.30
N ARG A 67 -7.76 1.47 5.31
CA ARG A 67 -6.99 0.80 6.37
C ARG A 67 -7.32 -0.68 6.40
N VAL A 68 -6.28 -1.48 6.56
CA VAL A 68 -6.39 -2.93 6.75
C VAL A 68 -5.42 -3.35 7.84
N GLN A 69 -5.80 -4.36 8.62
CA GLN A 69 -4.92 -5.01 9.57
C GLN A 69 -4.65 -6.42 9.08
N GLY A 70 -3.41 -6.87 9.15
CA GLY A 70 -3.03 -8.23 8.77
C GLY A 70 -1.65 -8.58 9.30
N ILE A 71 -1.30 -9.86 9.17
CA ILE A 71 -0.02 -10.42 9.60
C ILE A 71 0.92 -10.48 8.39
N VAL A 72 2.12 -9.91 8.52
CA VAL A 72 3.12 -9.92 7.45
C VAL A 72 3.60 -11.35 7.19
N SER A 73 3.32 -11.87 6.00
CA SER A 73 3.75 -13.20 5.54
C SER A 73 5.01 -13.15 4.68
N ALA A 74 5.21 -12.05 3.94
CA ALA A 74 6.41 -11.75 3.18
C ALA A 74 6.66 -10.25 3.15
N GLN A 75 7.92 -9.84 2.98
CA GLN A 75 8.28 -8.44 2.90
C GLN A 75 9.58 -8.23 2.12
N SER A 76 9.65 -7.08 1.44
CA SER A 76 10.85 -6.50 0.86
C SER A 76 10.86 -5.03 1.27
N LEU A 77 11.46 -4.73 2.41
CA LEU A 77 11.46 -3.39 3.01
C LEU A 77 12.88 -2.80 3.04
N PRO A 78 13.00 -1.46 3.15
CA PRO A 78 14.28 -0.83 3.43
C PRO A 78 14.89 -1.27 4.78
N PRO A 79 16.15 -0.89 5.08
CA PRO A 79 17.00 0.06 4.35
C PRO A 79 17.62 -0.50 3.06
N ILE A 80 17.73 0.33 2.02
CA ILE A 80 18.49 0.02 0.81
C ILE A 80 19.91 0.52 0.99
N THR A 81 20.80 -0.38 1.44
CA THR A 81 22.21 -0.05 1.77
C THR A 81 23.19 -0.35 0.64
N LYS A 82 22.80 -1.21 -0.31
CA LYS A 82 23.63 -1.60 -1.45
C LYS A 82 22.75 -1.76 -2.68
N SER A 83 23.28 -1.40 -3.84
CA SER A 83 22.68 -1.88 -5.08
C SER A 83 22.89 -3.38 -5.16
N THR A 84 21.86 -4.15 -4.84
CA THR A 84 21.79 -5.60 -5.12
C THR A 84 21.74 -5.88 -6.63
N TYR A 85 21.54 -4.84 -7.44
CA TYR A 85 21.48 -4.93 -8.88
C TYR A 85 22.85 -4.71 -9.52
N ALA A 86 23.17 -5.55 -10.52
CA ALA A 86 24.38 -5.41 -11.33
C ALA A 86 24.40 -4.10 -12.13
N ASP A 87 23.23 -3.60 -12.52
CA ASP A 87 23.04 -2.29 -13.17
C ASP A 87 21.85 -1.57 -12.52
N PRO A 88 22.07 -0.87 -11.39
CA PRO A 88 20.99 -0.23 -10.66
C PRO A 88 20.13 0.69 -11.53
N LEU A 89 20.73 1.43 -12.47
CA LEU A 89 20.02 2.39 -13.31
C LEU A 89 19.01 1.72 -14.23
N LYS A 90 19.30 0.52 -14.72
CA LYS A 90 18.38 -0.27 -15.54
C LYS A 90 17.20 -0.83 -14.74
N PHE A 91 17.40 -1.14 -13.46
CA PHE A 91 16.37 -1.74 -12.62
C PHE A 91 15.47 -0.73 -11.90
N ARG A 92 15.83 0.57 -11.89
CA ARG A 92 15.03 1.67 -11.30
C ARG A 92 13.51 1.58 -11.52
N PRO A 93 12.97 1.28 -12.73
CA PRO A 93 11.52 1.20 -12.94
C PRO A 93 10.81 0.10 -12.15
N TYR A 94 11.57 -0.91 -11.70
CA TYR A 94 11.07 -2.11 -11.03
C TYR A 94 11.43 -2.14 -9.54
N MET A 95 12.28 -1.20 -9.08
CA MET A 95 12.64 -1.08 -7.67
C MET A 95 11.44 -0.62 -6.86
N ARG A 96 11.05 -1.45 -5.90
CA ARG A 96 9.89 -1.24 -5.04
C ARG A 96 10.13 -1.86 -3.68
N GLN A 97 9.44 -1.31 -2.70
CA GLN A 97 9.21 -1.98 -1.44
C GLN A 97 7.85 -2.66 -1.47
N SER A 98 7.72 -3.76 -0.75
CA SER A 98 6.45 -4.47 -0.63
C SER A 98 6.29 -5.17 0.71
N ILE A 99 5.03 -5.33 1.10
CA ILE A 99 4.62 -6.25 2.15
C ILE A 99 3.49 -7.11 1.60
N THR A 100 3.48 -8.37 2.00
CA THR A 100 2.35 -9.26 1.80
C THR A 100 1.77 -9.56 3.17
N ILE A 101 0.47 -9.31 3.34
CA ILE A 101 -0.24 -9.57 4.58
C ILE A 101 -1.28 -10.67 4.39
N THR A 102 -1.52 -11.44 5.45
CA THR A 102 -2.57 -12.46 5.52
C THR A 102 -3.36 -12.33 6.82
N GLY A 103 -4.61 -12.78 6.79
CA GLY A 103 -5.49 -12.81 7.95
C GLY A 103 -5.38 -14.06 8.81
N LEU A 104 -4.65 -15.09 8.35
CA LEU A 104 -4.65 -16.44 8.96
C LEU A 104 -6.06 -16.98 9.26
N GLY A 105 -7.04 -16.66 8.40
CA GLY A 105 -8.41 -17.12 8.52
C GLY A 105 -9.33 -16.26 9.38
N THR A 106 -8.88 -15.09 9.84
CA THR A 106 -9.75 -14.13 10.54
C THR A 106 -10.83 -13.55 9.63
N GLU A 107 -12.05 -13.44 10.16
CA GLU A 107 -13.22 -12.97 9.42
C GLU A 107 -13.04 -11.56 8.89
N ALA A 108 -12.58 -10.62 9.74
CA ALA A 108 -12.39 -9.23 9.35
C ALA A 108 -11.40 -9.08 8.17
N PHE A 109 -10.32 -9.88 8.15
CA PHE A 109 -9.38 -9.86 7.03
C PHE A 109 -10.01 -10.46 5.78
N GLN A 110 -10.75 -11.57 5.91
CA GLN A 110 -11.44 -12.22 4.80
C GLN A 110 -12.43 -11.26 4.12
N THR A 111 -13.26 -10.56 4.90
CA THR A 111 -14.15 -9.51 4.37
C THR A 111 -13.37 -8.38 3.71
N GLY A 112 -12.24 -7.97 4.30
CA GLY A 112 -11.35 -6.96 3.71
C GLY A 112 -10.76 -7.41 2.36
N TYR A 113 -10.34 -8.66 2.25
CA TYR A 113 -9.84 -9.26 1.00
C TYR A 113 -10.92 -9.27 -0.08
N GLU A 114 -12.14 -9.69 0.26
CA GLU A 114 -13.28 -9.66 -0.67
C GLU A 114 -13.62 -8.23 -1.12
N ASN A 115 -13.55 -7.25 -0.22
CA ASN A 115 -13.76 -5.85 -0.58
C ASN A 115 -12.62 -5.31 -1.46
N ALA A 116 -11.37 -5.72 -1.26
CA ALA A 116 -10.27 -5.38 -2.17
C ALA A 116 -10.50 -5.95 -3.58
N MET A 117 -11.00 -7.19 -3.68
CA MET A 117 -11.36 -7.78 -4.97
C MET A 117 -12.49 -6.99 -5.66
N LYS A 118 -13.51 -6.56 -4.91
CA LYS A 118 -14.59 -5.75 -5.48
C LYS A 118 -14.09 -4.36 -5.91
N ILE A 119 -13.14 -3.74 -5.19
CA ILE A 119 -12.47 -2.52 -5.66
C ILE A 119 -11.76 -2.79 -6.99
N PHE A 120 -11.01 -3.90 -7.09
CA PHE A 120 -10.37 -4.29 -8.35
C PHE A 120 -11.38 -4.45 -9.50
N LEU A 121 -12.54 -5.06 -9.25
CA LEU A 121 -13.61 -5.16 -10.25
C LEU A 121 -14.13 -3.78 -10.69
N ALA A 122 -14.33 -2.86 -9.76
CA ALA A 122 -14.71 -1.48 -10.10
C ALA A 122 -13.64 -0.78 -10.96
N PHE A 123 -12.35 -1.03 -10.71
CA PHE A 123 -11.28 -0.59 -11.60
C PHE A 123 -11.38 -1.26 -12.96
N SER A 124 -11.62 -2.57 -13.03
CA SER A 124 -11.76 -3.30 -14.30
C SER A 124 -12.86 -2.71 -15.19
N ASP A 125 -13.97 -2.28 -14.62
CA ASP A 125 -15.09 -1.67 -15.37
C ASP A 125 -14.73 -0.30 -15.95
N SER A 126 -13.73 0.38 -15.40
CA SER A 126 -13.29 1.71 -15.84
C SER A 126 -12.23 1.67 -16.95
N PHE A 127 -11.66 0.49 -17.25
CA PHE A 127 -10.53 0.33 -18.17
C PHE A 127 -10.95 -0.46 -19.41
N PRO A 128 -10.37 -0.17 -20.60
CA PRO A 128 -10.56 -1.01 -21.77
C PRO A 128 -10.12 -2.45 -21.49
N GLU A 129 -10.83 -3.41 -22.09
CA GLU A 129 -10.55 -4.83 -21.94
C GLU A 129 -9.07 -5.14 -22.26
N GLY A 130 -8.42 -5.93 -21.40
CA GLY A 130 -7.03 -6.34 -21.55
C GLY A 130 -5.97 -5.30 -21.18
N THR A 131 -6.36 -4.12 -20.67
CA THR A 131 -5.39 -3.07 -20.27
C THR A 131 -5.07 -3.07 -18.78
N LEU A 132 -5.99 -3.54 -17.93
CA LEU A 132 -5.74 -3.77 -16.52
C LEU A 132 -5.06 -5.13 -16.31
N SER A 133 -3.97 -5.15 -15.54
CA SER A 133 -3.35 -6.42 -15.14
C SER A 133 -4.32 -7.20 -14.27
N GLY A 134 -4.38 -8.52 -14.45
CA GLY A 134 -5.26 -9.38 -13.66
C GLY A 134 -4.96 -9.33 -12.16
N TRP A 135 -5.95 -9.65 -11.33
CA TRP A 135 -5.76 -9.81 -9.88
C TRP A 135 -4.85 -11.02 -9.61
N ASP A 136 -3.70 -10.78 -8.98
CA ASP A 136 -2.79 -11.84 -8.57
C ASP A 136 -3.20 -12.38 -7.20
N SER A 137 -3.87 -13.53 -7.18
CA SER A 137 -4.27 -14.19 -5.93
C SER A 137 -3.06 -14.89 -5.30
N THR A 138 -2.36 -14.19 -4.41
CA THR A 138 -1.31 -14.79 -3.59
C THR A 138 -1.91 -15.46 -2.36
N THR A 139 -1.36 -16.62 -1.97
CA THR A 139 -1.72 -17.31 -0.72
C THR A 139 -0.50 -17.52 0.17
N PHE A 140 -0.74 -17.55 1.47
CA PHE A 140 0.24 -18.01 2.46
C PHE A 140 -0.31 -19.29 3.07
N ARG A 141 0.31 -20.43 2.75
CA ARG A 141 -0.25 -21.77 2.97
C ARG A 141 -1.60 -21.87 2.23
N THR A 142 -2.70 -21.82 2.97
CA THR A 142 -4.08 -21.88 2.45
C THR A 142 -4.84 -20.57 2.60
N TYR A 143 -4.25 -19.56 3.26
CA TYR A 143 -4.93 -18.30 3.55
C TYR A 143 -4.69 -17.27 2.45
N PRO A 144 -5.72 -16.49 2.07
CA PRO A 144 -5.54 -15.42 1.10
C PRO A 144 -4.60 -14.34 1.64
N CYS A 145 -3.90 -13.70 0.71
CA CYS A 145 -3.01 -12.60 0.99
C CYS A 145 -3.34 -11.37 0.15
N ILE A 146 -2.95 -10.20 0.66
CA ILE A 146 -2.94 -8.96 -0.11
C ILE A 146 -1.50 -8.48 -0.16
N GLU A 147 -0.97 -8.27 -1.37
CA GLU A 147 0.33 -7.63 -1.57
C GLU A 147 0.14 -6.12 -1.73
N PHE A 148 0.85 -5.36 -0.91
CA PHE A 148 1.00 -3.92 -1.04
C PHE A 148 2.41 -3.64 -1.52
N ASN A 149 2.54 -2.80 -2.56
CA ASN A 149 3.84 -2.38 -3.04
C ASN A 149 3.85 -0.90 -3.42
N ALA A 150 4.99 -0.26 -3.18
CA ALA A 150 5.25 1.12 -3.56
C ALA A 150 6.58 1.18 -4.30
N ARG A 151 6.58 1.73 -5.52
CA ARG A 151 7.82 1.98 -6.27
C ARG A 151 8.60 3.09 -5.60
N TYR A 152 9.91 2.98 -5.59
CA TYR A 152 10.76 4.07 -5.11
C TYR A 152 10.80 5.24 -6.10
N PHE A 153 10.58 4.97 -7.38
CA PHE A 153 10.66 5.96 -8.45
C PHE A 153 9.41 5.95 -9.33
N SER A 154 9.05 7.14 -9.79
CA SER A 154 8.07 7.36 -10.86
C SER A 154 8.79 7.87 -12.10
N ARG A 155 8.40 7.38 -13.28
CA ARG A 155 8.92 7.91 -14.55
C ARG A 155 8.37 9.33 -14.74
N THR A 156 9.25 10.27 -15.05
CA THR A 156 8.82 11.58 -15.52
C THR A 156 8.40 11.45 -16.99
N THR A 157 7.24 11.99 -17.31
CA THR A 157 6.81 12.21 -18.70
C THR A 157 6.90 13.70 -19.01
N ALA A 158 6.81 14.07 -20.29
CA ALA A 158 6.71 15.48 -20.67
C ALA A 158 5.58 16.16 -19.88
N GLY A 159 5.89 17.24 -19.16
CA GLY A 159 4.93 17.99 -18.35
C GLY A 159 4.88 17.65 -16.86
N VAL A 160 5.60 16.62 -16.38
CA VAL A 160 5.73 16.38 -14.93
C VAL A 160 6.66 17.43 -14.33
N ASP A 161 6.18 18.12 -13.30
CA ASP A 161 7.00 19.06 -12.53
C ASP A 161 8.05 18.30 -11.71
N LYS A 162 9.32 18.52 -12.04
CA LYS A 162 10.45 17.86 -11.37
C LYS A 162 10.65 18.36 -9.94
N THR A 163 10.11 19.52 -9.58
CA THR A 163 10.16 20.04 -8.21
C THR A 163 9.31 19.21 -7.23
N LEU A 164 8.48 18.30 -7.75
CA LEU A 164 7.72 17.34 -6.95
C LEU A 164 8.59 16.21 -6.37
N SER A 165 9.87 16.11 -6.77
CA SER A 165 10.79 15.15 -6.16
C SER A 165 11.11 15.55 -4.72
N ILE A 166 10.89 14.62 -3.79
CA ILE A 166 11.21 14.75 -2.37
C ILE A 166 12.43 13.87 -2.04
N PRO A 167 13.23 14.22 -1.02
CA PRO A 167 14.39 13.43 -0.64
C PRO A 167 13.98 12.10 0.02
N PHE A 168 14.79 11.06 -0.16
CA PHE A 168 14.62 9.81 0.59
C PHE A 168 14.94 10.03 2.08
N ARG A 169 14.15 9.41 2.97
CA ARG A 169 14.46 9.39 4.41
C ARG A 169 15.68 8.50 4.68
N THR A 170 16.45 8.85 5.71
CA THR A 170 17.63 8.06 6.14
C THR A 170 17.29 6.63 6.52
N GLU A 171 16.07 6.38 7.03
CA GLU A 171 15.56 5.03 7.33
C GLU A 171 15.41 4.17 6.07
N VAL A 172 15.20 4.80 4.90
CA VAL A 172 14.99 4.14 3.61
C VAL A 172 16.30 4.03 2.83
N ASP A 173 17.06 5.12 2.76
CA ASP A 173 18.29 5.22 1.96
C ASP A 173 19.45 5.81 2.78
N PRO A 174 19.97 5.07 3.77
CA PRO A 174 21.00 5.59 4.69
C PRO A 174 22.31 5.97 3.99
N ASP A 175 22.62 5.33 2.86
CA ASP A 175 23.87 5.48 2.12
C ASP A 175 23.73 6.35 0.84
N GLY A 176 22.55 6.94 0.63
CA GLY A 176 22.24 7.78 -0.54
C GLY A 176 22.29 7.00 -1.87
N VAL A 177 22.03 5.69 -1.85
CA VAL A 177 22.05 4.81 -3.02
C VAL A 177 20.86 5.12 -3.94
N LEU A 178 19.66 5.26 -3.38
CA LEU A 178 18.46 5.62 -4.14
C LEU A 178 18.50 7.08 -4.59
N GLU A 179 19.00 7.98 -3.75
CA GLU A 179 19.13 9.41 -4.08
C GLU A 179 20.02 9.61 -5.32
N LYS A 180 21.14 8.88 -5.41
CA LYS A 180 22.03 8.90 -6.60
C LYS A 180 21.38 8.37 -7.89
N MET A 181 20.23 7.70 -7.78
CA MET A 181 19.50 7.14 -8.91
C MET A 181 18.39 8.06 -9.43
N VAL A 182 18.08 9.15 -8.73
CA VAL A 182 17.16 10.20 -9.19
C VAL A 182 17.82 10.96 -10.34
N ASP A 183 17.07 11.15 -11.43
CA ASP A 183 17.53 11.91 -12.60
C ASP A 183 16.35 12.58 -13.32
N ASP A 184 16.63 13.14 -14.49
CA ASP A 184 15.62 13.82 -15.31
C ASP A 184 14.44 12.95 -15.74
N ASN A 185 14.61 11.62 -15.75
CA ASN A 185 13.65 10.62 -16.20
C ASN A 185 12.94 9.91 -15.02
N PHE A 186 13.46 10.03 -13.79
CA PHE A 186 12.95 9.31 -12.62
C PHE A 186 13.05 10.17 -11.36
N ILE A 187 11.90 10.37 -10.71
CA ILE A 187 11.78 11.13 -9.44
C ILE A 187 11.23 10.25 -8.32
N HIS A 188 11.52 10.64 -7.08
CA HIS A 188 10.85 10.12 -5.89
C HIS A 188 9.81 11.14 -5.43
N GLY A 189 8.54 10.93 -5.77
CA GLY A 189 7.45 11.84 -5.41
C GLY A 189 6.71 11.42 -4.13
N THR A 190 5.71 12.20 -3.75
CA THR A 190 4.81 11.88 -2.61
C THR A 190 4.11 10.53 -2.78
N ASP A 191 3.72 10.16 -4.02
CA ASP A 191 3.11 8.86 -4.32
C ASP A 191 4.07 7.67 -4.13
N ASN A 192 5.38 7.94 -4.05
CA ASN A 192 6.41 6.93 -3.78
C ASN A 192 6.76 6.83 -2.28
N HIS A 193 6.22 7.74 -1.46
CA HIS A 193 6.55 7.84 -0.05
C HIS A 193 5.80 6.80 0.78
N VAL A 194 6.52 6.12 1.69
CA VAL A 194 5.92 5.19 2.65
C VAL A 194 6.31 5.61 4.06
N GLU A 195 5.31 5.72 4.93
CA GLU A 195 5.51 5.99 6.35
C GLU A 195 5.60 4.69 7.16
N TYR A 196 6.70 4.52 7.88
CA TYR A 196 6.85 3.42 8.85
C TYR A 196 6.48 3.92 10.24
N LYS A 197 5.55 3.22 10.90
CA LYS A 197 5.10 3.55 12.24
C LYS A 197 5.13 2.30 13.10
N TRP A 198 5.74 2.41 14.26
CA TRP A 198 5.57 1.45 15.35
C TRP A 198 4.45 1.90 16.28
N ARG A 199 3.81 0.93 16.94
CA ARG A 199 2.90 1.22 18.04
C ARG A 199 3.71 1.28 19.31
N ILE A 200 3.70 2.42 20.00
CA ILE A 200 4.30 2.52 21.33
C ILE A 200 3.18 2.36 22.36
N VAL A 201 3.29 1.34 23.22
CA VAL A 201 2.43 1.17 24.39
C VAL A 201 3.19 1.74 25.58
N THR A 202 2.75 2.88 26.09
CA THR A 202 3.38 3.46 27.29
C THR A 202 2.98 2.68 28.54
N SER A 203 3.73 2.86 29.64
CA SER A 203 3.41 2.28 30.96
C SER A 203 2.03 2.67 31.49
N GLU A 204 1.43 3.71 30.93
CA GLU A 204 0.08 4.22 31.26
C GLU A 204 -0.99 3.65 30.32
N GLY A 205 -0.63 2.74 29.40
CA GLY A 205 -1.54 2.14 28.43
C GLY A 205 -1.92 3.07 27.26
N ALA A 206 -1.30 4.25 27.14
CA ALA A 206 -1.53 5.14 26.01
C ALA A 206 -0.88 4.57 24.74
N ILE A 207 -1.60 4.69 23.62
CA ILE A 207 -1.16 4.24 22.30
C ILE A 207 -0.71 5.48 21.52
N GLN A 208 0.60 5.59 21.24
CA GLN A 208 1.16 6.56 20.28
C GLN A 208 1.49 5.86 18.96
#